data_AF-A0A4V4M408-F1
#
_entry.id   AF-A0A4V4M408-F1
#
_cell.length_a   1.000
_cell.length_b   1.000
_cell.length_c   1.000
_cell.angle_alpha   90.00
_cell.angle_beta   90.00
_cell.angle_gamma   90.00
#
_symmetry.space_group_name_H-M   'P 1'
#
loop_
_entity.id
_entity.type
_entity.pdbx_description
1 polymer ?
#
loop_
_entity_poly.entity_id
_entity_poly.type
_entity_poly.pdbx_seq_one_letter_code
_entity_poly.pdbx_strand_id
1 'polypeptide(L)'
;MTTINRVLIFDSNKAELIVDYNKDSVDVDVHKIIHKIPPNNSKLSYLYGDYLVNYESVDGIIYLVITHKDFDRQKSFGFISKLQHLDDLSDDSVASLLNTPTHQLHSNINQVKQVMIDNVDQIISRGDRIDNLVDRTNDMSSQAFAFRKRSTMLRRQMWYKNKRIQLLTGFVGVVSGFFTSESTLIKHQADALFIHIHVLWAFIDTLLALLVFILAPNCTIPSFNLNIISTYKLAKLTGSCLLRGSQLRMNFITSPSQTTPKRLDPLRLHTSLPTLSPTEQGKRIAAYAAVDANVSLDSRVIGIGSGSTVPYVIERIVQQGEANVQRVFIPTGFQSKELIVQNDLVLGDVDQYPAIDVTLDGADEVDGNLNALKGGGACHLREKVLAEAANIFVIVADERKNSKLLGTTWTQGVPIEVAPFAYAKVLQNVQKLGAMRPTLRMGVRKAGPVVTDNANFVIDAPFSESYYRDPKELLMRIKMLTGVVEVGLFCGMAKAAYFGYSNGSVLIRSADGTVCEQASTRE
;
A
#
# COMPACT_ATOMS: atom_id res chain seq x y z
N MET A 1 -11.30 24.23 42.92
CA MET A 1 -10.12 23.75 43.64
C MET A 1 -9.47 22.69 42.77
N THR A 2 -8.41 23.07 42.05
CA THR A 2 -7.65 22.19 41.17
C THR A 2 -6.60 21.51 42.04
N THR A 3 -6.89 20.31 42.51
CA THR A 3 -6.06 19.56 43.47
C THR A 3 -5.39 18.38 42.81
N ILE A 4 -4.21 18.02 43.30
CA ILE A 4 -3.62 16.71 43.05
C ILE A 4 -4.60 15.66 43.58
N ASN A 5 -5.00 14.72 42.74
CA ASN A 5 -6.02 13.75 43.09
C ASN A 5 -5.41 12.57 43.86
N ARG A 6 -4.33 11.98 43.36
CA ARG A 6 -3.66 10.79 43.94
C ARG A 6 -2.15 10.89 43.79
N VAL A 7 -1.40 10.38 44.76
CA VAL A 7 0.08 10.37 44.75
C VAL A 7 0.56 8.96 45.02
N LEU A 8 1.51 8.47 44.22
CA LEU A 8 2.11 7.16 44.41
C LEU A 8 3.64 7.23 44.34
N ILE A 9 4.29 6.40 45.16
CA ILE A 9 5.74 6.20 45.13
C ILE A 9 6.01 4.70 45.08
N PHE A 10 6.76 4.25 44.09
CA PHE A 10 7.03 2.84 43.84
C PHE A 10 8.52 2.57 43.68
N ASP A 11 9.04 1.57 44.39
CA ASP A 11 10.41 1.08 44.22
C ASP A 11 10.42 0.01 43.14
N SER A 12 10.95 0.36 41.96
CA SER A 12 11.03 -0.56 40.82
C SER A 12 12.06 -1.66 41.01
N ASN A 13 13.08 -1.46 41.85
CA ASN A 13 14.11 -2.46 42.10
C ASN A 13 13.59 -3.58 43.02
N LYS A 14 12.74 -3.22 43.99
CA LYS A 14 12.09 -4.18 44.92
C LYS A 14 10.71 -4.63 44.47
N ALA A 15 10.17 -4.02 43.41
CA ALA A 15 8.80 -4.20 42.95
C ALA A 15 7.76 -3.96 44.06
N GLU A 16 8.00 -2.94 44.89
CA GLU A 16 7.23 -2.66 46.10
C GLU A 16 6.63 -1.24 46.07
N LEU A 17 5.39 -1.11 46.53
CA LEU A 17 4.71 0.17 46.66
C LEU A 17 5.07 0.80 48.01
N ILE A 18 5.67 1.99 47.97
CA ILE A 18 6.09 2.73 49.17
C ILE A 18 4.94 3.59 49.69
N VAL A 19 4.27 4.33 48.80
CA VAL A 19 3.17 5.26 49.14
C VAL A 19 2.06 5.16 48.10
N ASP A 20 0.79 5.22 48.56
CA ASP A 20 -0.40 5.34 47.70
C ASP A 20 -1.45 6.22 48.39
N TYR A 21 -1.18 7.52 48.39
CA TYR A 21 -2.01 8.51 49.05
C TYR A 21 -3.26 8.81 48.22
N ASN A 22 -4.42 8.76 48.88
CA ASN A 22 -5.74 9.03 48.31
C ASN A 22 -6.14 8.04 47.19
N LYS A 23 -5.89 6.74 47.44
CA LYS A 23 -6.12 5.61 46.52
C LYS A 23 -7.51 5.60 45.87
N ASP A 24 -8.55 5.92 46.62
CA ASP A 24 -9.95 5.82 46.18
C ASP A 24 -10.44 7.04 45.37
N SER A 25 -9.60 8.08 45.21
CA SER A 25 -10.00 9.32 44.54
C SER A 25 -10.08 9.22 43.01
N VAL A 26 -9.33 8.27 42.42
CA VAL A 26 -9.28 8.08 40.97
C VAL A 26 -9.14 6.59 40.66
N ASP A 27 -10.08 6.07 39.85
CA ASP A 27 -10.08 4.69 39.34
C ASP A 27 -9.07 4.53 38.18
N VAL A 28 -7.79 4.68 38.52
CA VAL A 28 -6.66 4.42 37.63
C VAL A 28 -5.92 3.18 38.14
N ASP A 29 -5.84 2.16 37.28
CA ASP A 29 -5.06 0.96 37.54
C ASP A 29 -3.56 1.25 37.38
N VAL A 30 -2.96 1.69 38.47
CA VAL A 30 -1.55 2.08 38.57
C VAL A 30 -0.59 0.92 38.29
N HIS A 31 -0.97 -0.34 38.56
CA HIS A 31 -0.13 -1.48 38.23
C HIS A 31 0.07 -1.62 36.72
N LYS A 32 -0.98 -1.36 35.92
CA LYS A 32 -0.85 -1.33 34.45
C LYS A 32 0.03 -0.20 33.93
N ILE A 33 0.17 0.89 34.68
CA ILE A 33 0.98 2.05 34.29
C ILE A 33 2.44 1.83 34.67
N ILE A 34 2.71 1.36 35.89
CA ILE A 34 4.07 1.14 36.42
C ILE A 34 4.89 0.21 35.50
N HIS A 35 4.29 -0.88 35.02
CA HIS A 35 4.97 -1.81 34.10
C HIS A 35 5.27 -1.26 32.70
N LYS A 36 4.65 -0.13 32.33
CA LYS A 36 4.86 0.55 31.03
C LYS A 36 5.85 1.70 31.14
N ILE A 37 6.23 2.11 32.35
CA ILE A 37 7.23 3.15 32.57
C ILE A 37 8.60 2.56 32.20
N PRO A 38 9.34 3.17 31.25
CA PRO A 38 10.65 2.68 30.86
C PRO A 38 11.61 2.71 32.07
N PRO A 39 12.45 1.68 32.24
CA PRO A 39 13.50 1.72 33.25
C PRO A 39 14.49 2.81 32.85
N ASN A 40 14.86 3.70 33.81
CA ASN A 40 15.84 4.81 33.77
C ASN A 40 15.22 6.22 33.92
N ASN A 41 16.07 7.17 34.36
CA ASN A 41 15.73 8.57 34.65
C ASN A 41 14.90 9.21 33.54
N SER A 42 13.59 9.25 33.76
CA SER A 42 12.60 9.69 32.77
C SER A 42 11.54 10.53 33.47
N LYS A 43 11.11 11.60 32.79
CA LYS A 43 10.14 12.57 33.29
C LYS A 43 9.06 12.76 32.24
N LEU A 44 7.87 12.22 32.47
CA LEU A 44 6.82 12.10 31.46
C LEU A 44 5.41 12.33 32.02
N SER A 45 4.50 12.73 31.14
CA SER A 45 3.08 12.94 31.45
C SER A 45 2.22 12.10 30.51
N TYR A 46 1.34 11.26 31.06
CA TYR A 46 0.39 10.45 30.30
C TYR A 46 -1.03 10.94 30.49
N LEU A 47 -1.80 11.01 29.41
CA LEU A 47 -3.24 11.28 29.48
C LEU A 47 -4.00 9.95 29.60
N TYR A 48 -4.82 9.80 30.62
CA TYR A 48 -5.68 8.64 30.87
C TYR A 48 -7.12 9.11 31.12
N GLY A 49 -7.96 9.04 30.09
CA GLY A 49 -9.30 9.64 30.14
C GLY A 49 -9.21 11.14 30.44
N ASP A 50 -9.93 11.59 31.48
CA ASP A 50 -9.91 12.99 31.93
C ASP A 50 -8.79 13.31 32.94
N TYR A 51 -7.90 12.36 33.21
CA TYR A 51 -6.80 12.51 34.16
C TYR A 51 -5.44 12.54 33.47
N LEU A 52 -4.51 13.24 34.10
CA LEU A 52 -3.13 13.35 33.66
C LEU A 52 -2.22 12.75 34.72
N VAL A 53 -1.49 11.71 34.33
CA VAL A 53 -0.57 10.95 35.17
C VAL A 53 0.83 11.47 34.90
N ASN A 54 1.37 12.26 35.81
CA ASN A 54 2.73 12.78 35.75
C ASN A 54 3.64 11.87 36.55
N TYR A 55 4.78 11.48 35.99
CA TYR A 55 5.76 10.72 36.76
C TYR A 55 7.19 11.14 36.47
N GLU A 56 8.04 10.90 37.46
CA GLU A 56 9.48 11.03 37.37
C GLU A 56 10.13 9.79 37.99
N SER A 57 10.91 9.07 37.21
CA SER A 57 11.73 7.96 37.70
C SER A 57 13.11 8.50 38.03
N VAL A 58 13.62 8.26 39.24
CA VAL A 58 14.99 8.61 39.65
C VAL A 58 15.60 7.45 40.44
N ASP A 59 16.74 6.93 40.00
CA ASP A 59 17.51 5.87 40.69
C ASP A 59 16.68 4.62 41.06
N GLY A 60 15.71 4.27 40.21
CA GLY A 60 14.83 3.12 40.40
C GLY A 60 13.61 3.38 41.30
N ILE A 61 13.42 4.60 41.79
CA ILE A 61 12.20 5.04 42.46
C ILE A 61 11.33 5.82 41.48
N ILE A 62 10.06 5.47 41.37
CA ILE A 62 9.08 6.12 40.52
C ILE A 62 8.14 6.96 41.39
N TYR A 63 8.14 8.27 41.16
CA TYR A 63 7.23 9.23 41.79
C TYR A 63 6.12 9.58 40.81
N LEU A 64 4.88 9.37 41.18
CA LEU A 64 3.72 9.52 40.30
C LEU A 64 2.64 10.39 40.95
N VAL A 65 2.12 11.34 40.19
CA VAL A 65 1.09 12.29 40.60
C VAL A 65 -0.02 12.33 39.56
N ILE A 66 -1.24 12.00 39.99
CA ILE A 66 -2.43 12.00 39.14
C ILE A 66 -3.23 13.28 39.40
N THR A 67 -3.57 13.99 38.33
CA THR A 67 -4.33 15.25 38.35
C THR A 67 -5.43 15.24 37.28
N HIS A 68 -6.33 16.21 37.27
CA HIS A 68 -7.22 16.43 36.11
C HIS A 68 -6.41 16.91 34.89
N LYS A 69 -6.88 16.61 33.67
CA LYS A 69 -6.19 16.95 32.41
C LYS A 69 -5.83 18.44 32.24
N ASP A 70 -6.61 19.32 32.85
CA ASP A 70 -6.43 20.78 32.78
C ASP A 70 -5.48 21.32 33.87
N PHE A 71 -4.92 20.44 34.72
CA PHE A 71 -4.03 20.85 35.79
C PHE A 71 -2.63 21.18 35.24
N ASP A 72 -2.01 22.20 35.83
CA ASP A 72 -0.69 22.67 35.40
C ASP A 72 0.41 21.63 35.68
N ARG A 73 1.02 21.16 34.60
CA ARG A 73 2.10 20.16 34.64
C ARG A 73 3.33 20.67 35.37
N GLN A 74 3.65 21.96 35.28
CA GLN A 74 4.81 22.52 36.00
C GLN A 74 4.61 22.40 37.51
N LYS A 75 3.38 22.58 37.99
CA LYS A 75 3.04 22.40 39.41
C LYS A 75 3.10 20.93 39.83
N SER A 76 2.70 20.02 38.95
CA SER A 76 2.78 18.56 39.21
C SER A 76 4.23 18.10 39.37
N PHE A 77 5.11 18.51 38.45
CA PHE A 77 6.53 18.16 38.54
C PHE A 77 7.28 18.92 39.63
N GLY A 78 6.86 20.15 39.96
CA GLY A 78 7.36 20.87 41.13
C GLY A 78 7.02 20.15 42.43
N PHE A 79 5.82 19.55 42.51
CA PHE A 79 5.44 18.71 43.65
C PHE A 79 6.25 17.41 43.72
N ILE A 80 6.42 16.71 42.58
CA ILE A 80 7.28 15.51 42.52
C ILE A 80 8.71 15.81 42.96
N SER A 81 9.29 16.93 42.50
CA SER A 81 10.62 17.34 42.92
C SER A 81 10.72 17.53 44.43
N LYS A 82 9.67 18.00 45.10
CA LYS A 82 9.66 18.11 46.57
C LYS A 82 9.50 16.77 47.26
N LEU A 83 8.69 15.85 46.73
CA LEU A 83 8.57 14.49 47.26
C LEU A 83 9.92 13.77 47.31
N GLN A 84 10.76 13.97 46.29
CA GLN A 84 12.11 13.40 46.23
C GLN A 84 13.04 13.86 47.36
N HIS A 85 12.74 15.00 48.01
CA HIS A 85 13.55 15.58 49.07
C HIS A 85 12.93 15.38 50.46
N LEU A 86 11.86 14.60 50.58
CA LEU A 86 11.29 14.25 51.89
C LEU A 86 12.13 13.14 52.54
N ASP A 87 12.53 13.36 53.79
CA ASP A 87 13.25 12.36 54.59
C ASP A 87 12.34 11.22 55.06
N ASP A 88 11.03 11.47 55.17
CA ASP A 88 10.00 10.49 55.53
C ASP A 88 8.91 10.40 54.44
N LEU A 89 8.72 9.19 53.90
CA LEU A 89 7.74 8.89 52.86
C LEU A 89 6.51 8.21 53.47
N SER A 90 5.84 8.93 54.37
CA SER A 90 4.57 8.54 55.00
C SER A 90 3.38 9.30 54.41
N ASP A 91 2.18 8.74 54.48
CA ASP A 91 0.94 9.39 54.00
C ASP A 91 0.71 10.75 54.67
N ASP A 92 1.07 10.89 55.95
CA ASP A 92 0.96 12.14 56.71
C ASP A 92 1.91 13.23 56.18
N SER A 93 3.13 12.84 55.79
CA SER A 93 4.12 13.75 55.19
C SER A 93 3.68 14.22 53.80
N VAL A 94 3.06 13.34 53.01
CA VAL A 94 2.47 13.70 51.70
C VAL A 94 1.28 14.65 51.88
N ALA A 95 0.40 14.39 52.85
CA ALA A 95 -0.73 15.25 53.16
C ALA A 95 -0.30 16.66 53.60
N SER A 96 0.76 16.76 54.43
CA SER A 96 1.35 18.04 54.82
C SER A 96 1.90 18.83 53.63
N LEU A 97 2.61 18.15 52.72
CA LEU A 97 3.16 18.77 51.52
C LEU A 97 2.06 19.29 50.57
N LEU A 98 0.95 18.56 50.44
CA LEU A 98 -0.21 18.98 49.64
C LEU A 98 -0.89 20.26 50.16
N ASN A 99 -0.84 20.48 51.47
CA ASN A 99 -1.40 21.66 52.12
C ASN A 99 -0.47 22.89 52.10
N THR A 100 0.73 22.77 51.52
CA THR A 100 1.70 23.87 51.43
C THR A 100 1.28 24.88 50.34
N PRO A 101 1.28 26.21 50.61
CA PRO A 101 0.83 27.22 49.66
C PRO A 101 1.55 27.19 48.30
N THR A 102 0.77 27.27 47.21
CA THR A 102 1.21 27.03 45.82
C THR A 102 2.34 27.95 45.32
N HIS A 103 2.54 29.12 45.92
CA HIS A 103 3.60 30.06 45.52
C HIS A 103 5.01 29.56 45.87
N GLN A 104 5.13 28.60 46.79
CA GLN A 104 6.40 27.99 47.19
C GLN A 104 6.77 26.75 46.35
N LEU A 105 5.96 26.35 45.35
CA LEU A 105 6.23 25.21 44.46
C LEU A 105 7.11 25.55 43.24
N HIS A 106 7.56 26.80 43.09
CA HIS A 106 8.42 27.21 41.99
C HIS A 106 9.90 27.00 42.33
N SER A 107 10.47 25.85 41.98
CA SER A 107 11.93 25.67 41.93
C SER A 107 12.43 25.68 40.49
N ASN A 108 13.27 26.67 40.17
CA ASN A 108 14.17 26.81 39.01
C ASN A 108 13.84 25.98 37.75
N ILE A 109 12.91 26.52 36.96
CA ILE A 109 12.52 26.02 35.63
C ILE A 109 13.59 26.43 34.62
N ASN A 110 14.57 25.56 34.37
CA ASN A 110 15.48 25.73 33.22
C ASN A 110 15.78 24.45 32.43
N GLN A 111 15.00 23.37 32.62
CA GLN A 111 15.24 22.13 31.86
C GLN A 111 14.00 21.29 31.56
N VAL A 112 12.80 21.88 31.46
CA VAL A 112 11.63 21.17 30.93
C VAL A 112 11.58 21.36 29.41
N LYS A 113 12.62 20.92 28.70
CA LYS A 113 12.55 20.70 27.25
C LYS A 113 11.62 19.52 27.01
N GLN A 114 10.48 19.79 26.39
CA GLN A 114 9.62 18.80 25.72
C GLN A 114 9.38 17.50 26.48
N VAL A 115 8.60 17.58 27.56
CA VAL A 115 7.90 16.40 28.05
C VAL A 115 6.79 16.07 27.04
N MET A 116 7.03 15.03 26.22
CA MET A 116 6.08 14.51 25.23
C MET A 116 4.79 14.05 25.93
N ILE A 117 3.64 14.36 25.32
CA ILE A 117 2.35 13.80 25.71
C ILE A 117 2.16 12.55 24.86
N ASP A 118 2.22 11.38 25.49
CA ASP A 118 1.73 10.16 24.87
C ASP A 118 0.25 10.00 25.22
N ASN A 119 -0.62 10.13 24.22
CA ASN A 119 -2.06 9.92 24.37
C ASN A 119 -2.36 8.41 24.47
N VAL A 120 -2.71 7.96 25.67
CA VAL A 120 -2.90 6.53 25.95
C VAL A 120 -4.31 6.02 25.61
N ASP A 121 -5.24 6.86 25.16
CA ASP A 121 -6.53 6.38 24.61
C ASP A 121 -6.34 5.49 23.36
N GLN A 122 -5.19 5.57 22.69
CA GLN A 122 -4.77 4.62 21.65
C GLN A 122 -3.98 3.39 22.15
N ILE A 123 -3.57 3.37 23.42
CA ILE A 123 -2.71 2.33 24.03
C ILE A 123 -3.48 1.47 25.05
N ILE A 124 -4.61 1.92 25.61
CA ILE A 124 -5.40 1.15 26.59
C ILE A 124 -6.64 0.46 25.99
N SER A 125 -7.09 0.86 24.80
CA SER A 125 -8.03 0.05 23.99
C SER A 125 -7.37 -1.19 23.32
N ARG A 126 -6.10 -1.48 23.63
CA ARG A 126 -5.35 -2.65 23.16
C ARG A 126 -4.87 -3.58 24.30
N GLY A 127 -5.38 -3.39 25.52
CA GLY A 127 -5.11 -4.31 26.64
C GLY A 127 -5.80 -5.67 26.48
N ASP A 128 -7.02 -5.71 25.93
CA ASP A 128 -7.79 -6.95 25.72
C ASP A 128 -7.50 -7.65 24.38
N ARG A 129 -6.36 -7.34 23.75
CA ARG A 129 -5.97 -7.94 22.47
C ARG A 129 -4.52 -8.39 22.41
N ILE A 130 -3.86 -8.66 23.52
CA ILE A 130 -2.54 -9.31 23.47
C ILE A 130 -2.69 -10.82 23.25
N ASP A 131 -3.72 -11.46 23.83
CA ASP A 131 -4.02 -12.86 23.55
C ASP A 131 -4.57 -13.09 22.13
N ASN A 132 -5.04 -12.02 21.46
CA ASN A 132 -5.59 -12.09 20.10
C ASN A 132 -4.63 -11.56 18.99
N LEU A 133 -3.44 -11.06 19.36
CA LEU A 133 -2.42 -10.59 18.39
C LEU A 133 -1.18 -11.49 18.30
N VAL A 134 -0.93 -12.32 19.30
CA VAL A 134 -0.05 -13.49 19.12
C VAL A 134 -0.68 -14.44 18.09
N ASP A 135 -2.02 -14.58 18.13
CA ASP A 135 -2.75 -15.38 17.13
C ASP A 135 -2.80 -14.72 15.75
N ARG A 136 -2.88 -13.39 15.60
CA ARG A 136 -2.87 -12.76 14.26
C ARG A 136 -1.49 -12.67 13.59
N THR A 137 -0.42 -12.57 14.37
CA THR A 137 0.95 -12.61 13.80
C THR A 137 1.33 -14.04 13.46
N ASN A 138 0.91 -15.00 14.29
CA ASN A 138 0.97 -16.41 13.95
C ASN A 138 0.03 -16.74 12.79
N ASP A 139 -1.14 -16.12 12.64
CA ASP A 139 -2.05 -16.35 11.51
C ASP A 139 -1.56 -15.69 10.23
N MET A 140 -0.93 -14.53 10.22
CA MET A 140 -0.34 -13.96 8.99
C MET A 140 0.92 -14.72 8.57
N SER A 141 1.77 -15.10 9.51
CA SER A 141 2.92 -15.97 9.25
C SER A 141 2.45 -17.38 8.84
N SER A 142 1.42 -17.92 9.49
CA SER A 142 0.82 -19.22 9.17
C SER A 142 -0.04 -19.18 7.91
N GLN A 143 -0.63 -18.05 7.52
CA GLN A 143 -1.35 -17.88 6.25
C GLN A 143 -0.36 -17.70 5.11
N ALA A 144 0.74 -16.95 5.29
CA ALA A 144 1.83 -16.88 4.32
C ALA A 144 2.54 -18.25 4.17
N PHE A 145 2.74 -18.96 5.28
CA PHE A 145 3.30 -20.31 5.30
C PHE A 145 2.30 -21.35 4.74
N ALA A 146 1.00 -21.24 5.05
CA ALA A 146 -0.05 -22.09 4.50
C ALA A 146 -0.30 -21.80 3.02
N PHE A 147 -0.15 -20.56 2.57
CA PHE A 147 -0.15 -20.19 1.15
C PHE A 147 1.06 -20.80 0.43
N ARG A 148 2.25 -20.74 1.04
CA ARG A 148 3.47 -21.41 0.53
C ARG A 148 3.35 -22.94 0.52
N LYS A 149 2.67 -23.52 1.51
CA LYS A 149 2.41 -24.96 1.61
C LYS A 149 1.32 -25.40 0.63
N ARG A 150 0.27 -24.60 0.43
CA ARG A 150 -0.78 -24.82 -0.58
C ARG A 150 -0.23 -24.66 -2.00
N SER A 151 0.65 -23.70 -2.26
CA SER A 151 1.26 -23.51 -3.60
C SER A 151 2.23 -24.63 -3.94
N THR A 152 3.02 -25.13 -2.97
CA THR A 152 3.88 -26.32 -3.18
C THR A 152 3.08 -27.61 -3.28
N MET A 153 1.98 -27.75 -2.53
CA MET A 153 1.06 -28.89 -2.64
C MET A 153 0.29 -28.89 -3.97
N LEU A 154 -0.18 -27.71 -4.44
CA LEU A 154 -0.77 -27.54 -5.77
C LEU A 154 0.26 -27.82 -6.86
N ARG A 155 1.52 -27.38 -6.72
CA ARG A 155 2.59 -27.71 -7.68
C ARG A 155 2.85 -29.21 -7.72
N ARG A 156 2.84 -29.92 -6.58
CA ARG A 156 2.95 -31.39 -6.54
C ARG A 156 1.72 -32.07 -7.11
N GLN A 157 0.52 -31.61 -6.80
CA GLN A 157 -0.72 -32.15 -7.37
C GLN A 157 -0.78 -31.95 -8.89
N MET A 158 -0.40 -30.77 -9.38
CA MET A 158 -0.28 -30.48 -10.80
C MET A 158 0.82 -31.34 -11.44
N TRP A 159 1.95 -31.54 -10.78
CA TRP A 159 3.00 -32.43 -11.25
C TRP A 159 2.52 -33.88 -11.35
N TYR A 160 1.79 -34.41 -10.35
CA TYR A 160 1.21 -35.75 -10.38
C TYR A 160 0.08 -35.88 -11.43
N LYS A 161 -0.78 -34.87 -11.58
CA LYS A 161 -1.79 -34.84 -12.65
C LYS A 161 -1.11 -34.84 -14.02
N ASN A 162 -0.08 -34.02 -14.22
CA ASN A 162 0.65 -33.94 -15.48
C ASN A 162 1.45 -35.22 -15.76
N LYS A 163 2.05 -35.84 -14.73
CA LYS A 163 2.70 -37.16 -14.85
C LYS A 163 1.72 -38.27 -15.17
N ARG A 164 0.53 -38.26 -14.55
CA ARG A 164 -0.54 -39.22 -14.85
C ARG A 164 -1.03 -39.05 -16.28
N ILE A 165 -1.21 -37.81 -16.75
CA ILE A 165 -1.56 -37.52 -18.15
C ILE A 165 -0.47 -38.02 -19.10
N GLN A 166 0.81 -37.71 -18.83
CA GLN A 166 1.93 -38.19 -19.65
C GLN A 166 2.00 -39.72 -19.73
N LEU A 167 1.77 -40.43 -18.61
CA LEU A 167 1.73 -41.89 -18.59
C LEU A 167 0.53 -42.44 -19.38
N LEU A 168 -0.64 -41.80 -19.28
CA LEU A 168 -1.81 -42.19 -20.07
C LEU A 168 -1.57 -41.99 -21.56
N THR A 169 -1.00 -40.84 -21.96
CA THR A 169 -0.63 -40.56 -23.35
C THR A 169 0.40 -41.55 -23.86
N GLY A 170 1.40 -41.89 -23.05
CA GLY A 170 2.38 -42.93 -23.38
C GLY A 170 1.74 -44.31 -23.56
N PHE A 171 0.83 -44.71 -22.67
CA PHE A 171 0.11 -45.98 -22.77
C PHE A 171 -0.75 -46.06 -24.03
N VAL A 172 -1.51 -45.01 -24.34
CA VAL A 172 -2.27 -44.92 -25.60
C VAL A 172 -1.35 -45.02 -26.81
N GLY A 173 -0.18 -44.37 -26.77
CA GLY A 173 0.83 -44.50 -27.82
C GLY A 173 1.35 -45.93 -28.01
N VAL A 174 1.63 -46.65 -26.91
CA VAL A 174 2.08 -48.05 -26.95
C VAL A 174 0.98 -48.98 -27.48
N VAL A 175 -0.27 -48.81 -27.01
CA VAL A 175 -1.41 -49.60 -27.47
C VAL A 175 -1.67 -49.36 -28.96
N SER A 176 -1.69 -48.11 -29.40
CA SER A 176 -1.80 -47.77 -30.82
C SER A 176 -0.64 -48.36 -31.63
N GLY A 177 0.60 -48.30 -31.12
CA GLY A 177 1.77 -48.92 -31.72
C GLY A 177 1.63 -50.44 -31.86
N PHE A 178 1.15 -51.11 -30.82
CA PHE A 178 0.91 -52.56 -30.81
C PHE A 178 -0.13 -52.95 -31.88
N PHE A 179 -1.28 -52.25 -31.92
CA PHE A 179 -2.30 -52.48 -32.95
C PHE A 179 -1.78 -52.20 -34.37
N THR A 180 -0.93 -51.19 -34.57
CA THR A 180 -0.30 -50.97 -35.89
C THR A 180 0.70 -52.06 -36.27
N SER A 181 1.45 -52.60 -35.30
CA SER A 181 2.39 -53.70 -35.55
C SER A 181 1.68 -55.04 -35.82
N GLU A 182 0.56 -55.27 -35.16
CA GLU A 182 -0.24 -56.50 -35.32
C GLU A 182 -1.07 -56.45 -36.61
N SER A 183 -1.54 -55.27 -37.03
CA SER A 183 -2.17 -55.09 -38.34
C SER A 183 -1.17 -55.15 -39.51
N THR A 184 0.13 -54.99 -39.27
CA THR A 184 1.16 -55.37 -40.27
C THR A 184 1.45 -56.87 -40.33
N LEU A 185 1.11 -57.64 -39.28
CA LEU A 185 1.31 -59.09 -39.22
C LEU A 185 0.13 -59.87 -39.84
N ILE A 186 -1.06 -59.27 -39.87
CA ILE A 186 -2.27 -59.85 -40.49
C ILE A 186 -2.51 -59.20 -41.86
N LYS A 187 -1.56 -59.37 -42.78
CA LYS A 187 -1.74 -59.11 -44.22
C LYS A 187 -1.84 -60.43 -44.98
N HIS A 188 -2.75 -61.30 -44.56
CA HIS A 188 -3.21 -62.44 -45.38
C HIS A 188 -4.62 -62.90 -44.97
N GLN A 189 -5.61 -62.02 -45.05
CA GLN A 189 -7.03 -62.38 -45.33
C GLN A 189 -7.85 -61.10 -45.42
N ALA A 190 -8.31 -60.77 -46.63
CA ALA A 190 -8.82 -59.45 -46.98
C ALA A 190 -10.24 -59.14 -46.48
N ASP A 191 -10.96 -60.08 -45.85
CA ASP A 191 -12.37 -59.87 -45.52
C ASP A 191 -12.62 -59.51 -44.04
N ALA A 192 -11.62 -59.71 -43.15
CA ALA A 192 -11.73 -59.33 -41.73
C ALA A 192 -11.29 -57.87 -41.44
N LEU A 193 -10.51 -57.27 -42.34
CA LEU A 193 -9.87 -55.96 -42.12
C LEU A 193 -10.88 -54.80 -42.04
N PHE A 194 -12.02 -54.90 -42.73
CA PHE A 194 -13.03 -53.84 -42.76
C PHE A 194 -13.79 -53.73 -41.42
N ILE A 195 -14.04 -54.86 -40.76
CA ILE A 195 -14.69 -54.90 -39.44
C ILE A 195 -13.72 -54.37 -38.38
N HIS A 196 -12.44 -54.75 -38.42
CA HIS A 196 -11.46 -54.28 -37.46
C HIS A 196 -11.18 -52.77 -37.56
N ILE A 197 -11.16 -52.19 -38.77
CA ILE A 197 -11.02 -50.74 -38.94
C ILE A 197 -12.22 -49.99 -38.34
N HIS A 198 -13.45 -50.47 -38.54
CA HIS A 198 -14.62 -49.82 -37.95
C HIS A 198 -14.70 -49.98 -36.43
N VAL A 199 -14.30 -51.14 -35.89
CA VAL A 199 -14.21 -51.33 -34.44
C VAL A 199 -13.11 -50.44 -33.84
N LEU A 200 -11.98 -50.26 -34.53
CA LEU A 200 -10.89 -49.38 -34.09
C LEU A 200 -11.32 -47.90 -34.07
N TRP A 201 -12.03 -47.44 -35.11
CA TRP A 201 -12.61 -46.09 -35.15
C TRP A 201 -13.63 -45.86 -34.04
N ALA A 202 -14.54 -46.81 -33.80
CA ALA A 202 -15.48 -46.74 -32.69
C ALA A 202 -14.76 -46.69 -31.33
N PHE A 203 -13.66 -47.43 -31.17
CA PHE A 203 -12.86 -47.42 -29.96
C PHE A 203 -12.15 -46.08 -29.74
N ILE A 204 -11.60 -45.48 -30.80
CA ILE A 204 -10.94 -44.18 -30.77
C ILE A 204 -11.94 -43.07 -30.40
N ASP A 205 -13.13 -43.07 -31.00
CA ASP A 205 -14.19 -42.09 -30.70
C ASP A 205 -14.66 -42.19 -29.25
N THR A 206 -14.77 -43.41 -28.73
CA THR A 206 -15.14 -43.65 -27.33
C THR A 206 -14.04 -43.18 -26.37
N LEU A 207 -12.76 -43.38 -26.72
CA LEU A 207 -11.62 -42.93 -25.93
C LEU A 207 -11.51 -41.40 -25.91
N LEU A 208 -11.78 -40.74 -27.04
CA LEU A 208 -11.82 -39.29 -27.17
C LEU A 208 -12.97 -38.68 -26.36
N ALA A 209 -14.16 -39.29 -26.40
CA ALA A 209 -15.29 -38.87 -25.56
C ALA A 209 -14.98 -38.99 -24.06
N LEU A 210 -14.32 -40.08 -23.65
CA LEU A 210 -13.87 -40.27 -22.27
C LEU A 210 -12.81 -39.24 -21.85
N LEU A 211 -11.88 -38.90 -22.75
CA LEU A 211 -10.84 -37.90 -22.53
C LEU A 211 -11.44 -36.50 -22.33
N VAL A 212 -12.45 -36.12 -23.12
CA VAL A 212 -13.19 -34.86 -22.97
C VAL A 212 -13.92 -34.82 -21.62
N PHE A 213 -14.52 -35.93 -21.19
CA PHE A 213 -15.21 -36.04 -19.90
C PHE A 213 -14.26 -35.90 -18.70
N ILE A 214 -13.02 -36.40 -18.83
CA ILE A 214 -11.98 -36.28 -17.79
C ILE A 214 -11.38 -34.86 -17.75
N LEU A 215 -11.28 -34.18 -18.89
CA LEU A 215 -10.67 -32.85 -18.99
C LEU A 215 -11.64 -31.70 -18.70
N ALA A 216 -12.96 -31.89 -18.87
CA ALA A 216 -13.98 -30.86 -18.65
C ALA A 216 -15.24 -31.41 -17.93
N PRO A 217 -15.19 -31.70 -16.62
CA PRO A 217 -16.28 -32.34 -15.88
C PRO A 217 -17.56 -31.49 -15.72
N ASN A 218 -17.55 -30.22 -16.14
CA ASN A 218 -18.68 -29.29 -16.04
C ASN A 218 -19.30 -28.90 -17.39
N CYS A 219 -18.90 -29.53 -18.50
CA CYS A 219 -19.56 -29.32 -19.79
C CYS A 219 -20.69 -30.34 -19.98
N THR A 220 -21.93 -29.87 -19.87
CA THR A 220 -23.11 -30.61 -20.29
C THR A 220 -23.12 -30.74 -21.82
N ILE A 221 -22.86 -31.95 -22.32
CA ILE A 221 -22.97 -32.29 -23.74
C ILE A 221 -24.47 -32.51 -24.06
N PRO A 222 -25.03 -31.92 -25.15
CA PRO A 222 -26.40 -32.21 -25.56
C PRO A 222 -26.53 -33.68 -26.00
N SER A 223 -27.62 -34.31 -25.57
CA SER A 223 -27.97 -35.72 -25.77
C SER A 223 -27.79 -36.20 -27.22
N PHE A 224 -26.84 -37.12 -27.42
CA PHE A 224 -26.68 -37.90 -28.65
C PHE A 224 -27.77 -38.98 -28.72
N ASN A 225 -28.63 -38.87 -29.74
CA ASN A 225 -29.73 -39.80 -30.01
C ASN A 225 -29.18 -41.02 -30.77
N LEU A 226 -29.28 -42.22 -30.20
CA LEU A 226 -29.05 -43.48 -30.90
C LEU A 226 -30.21 -43.73 -31.87
N ASN A 227 -29.98 -43.56 -33.17
CA ASN A 227 -30.74 -44.24 -34.22
C ASN A 227 -29.95 -44.21 -35.53
N ILE A 228 -29.18 -45.27 -35.77
CA ILE A 228 -28.76 -45.69 -37.10
C ILE A 228 -29.61 -46.91 -37.42
N ILE A 229 -30.53 -46.77 -38.38
CA ILE A 229 -30.94 -47.77 -39.40
C ILE A 229 -32.12 -47.17 -40.20
N SER A 230 -32.00 -47.28 -41.53
CA SER A 230 -33.08 -47.24 -42.53
C SER A 230 -33.31 -45.97 -43.37
N THR A 231 -32.83 -46.06 -44.62
CA THR A 231 -33.54 -45.81 -45.90
C THR A 231 -33.87 -44.38 -46.37
N TYR A 232 -33.23 -44.04 -47.50
CA TYR A 232 -33.77 -43.44 -48.75
C TYR A 232 -34.64 -42.17 -48.77
N LYS A 233 -34.28 -41.32 -49.76
CA LYS A 233 -35.11 -40.45 -50.63
C LYS A 233 -35.51 -39.04 -50.15
N LEU A 234 -35.03 -38.09 -50.96
CA LEU A 234 -35.74 -37.02 -51.70
C LEU A 234 -36.68 -36.04 -50.97
N ALA A 235 -36.58 -34.79 -51.46
CA ALA A 235 -37.54 -33.68 -51.43
C ALA A 235 -37.64 -32.88 -50.11
N LYS A 236 -37.32 -31.58 -50.08
CA LYS A 236 -38.01 -30.38 -50.63
C LYS A 236 -39.34 -30.08 -49.91
N LEU A 237 -39.41 -28.82 -49.44
CA LEU A 237 -40.59 -27.96 -49.21
C LEU A 237 -41.35 -27.99 -47.86
N THR A 238 -41.60 -26.76 -47.43
CA THR A 238 -42.81 -26.18 -46.79
C THR A 238 -43.09 -26.43 -45.31
N GLY A 239 -43.40 -25.31 -44.61
CA GLY A 239 -44.55 -25.31 -43.71
C GLY A 239 -44.35 -24.59 -42.39
N SER A 240 -44.86 -23.37 -42.34
CA SER A 240 -45.12 -22.50 -41.19
C SER A 240 -46.01 -23.11 -40.09
N CYS A 241 -46.21 -22.31 -39.03
CA CYS A 241 -47.27 -22.34 -37.99
C CYS A 241 -46.97 -23.17 -36.73
N LEU A 242 -47.32 -22.78 -35.49
CA LEU A 242 -48.04 -21.64 -34.90
C LEU A 242 -47.85 -21.73 -33.36
N LEU A 243 -47.82 -20.56 -32.70
CA LEU A 243 -48.38 -20.19 -31.38
C LEU A 243 -48.15 -21.05 -30.11
N ARG A 244 -47.58 -20.41 -29.08
CA ARG A 244 -48.22 -19.91 -27.83
C ARG A 244 -47.08 -19.41 -26.93
N GLY A 245 -47.06 -18.23 -26.32
CA GLY A 245 -48.15 -17.42 -25.81
C GLY A 245 -48.24 -17.57 -24.30
N SER A 246 -47.39 -16.87 -23.54
CA SER A 246 -47.61 -16.61 -22.11
C SER A 246 -46.96 -15.28 -21.70
N GLN A 247 -47.82 -14.27 -21.59
CA GLN A 247 -47.58 -13.03 -20.87
C GLN A 247 -47.41 -13.31 -19.38
N LEU A 248 -46.45 -12.65 -18.73
CA LEU A 248 -46.58 -12.27 -17.32
C LEU A 248 -46.15 -10.81 -17.18
N ARG A 249 -47.05 -10.05 -16.55
CA ARG A 249 -47.07 -8.59 -16.42
C ARG A 249 -46.60 -8.22 -15.01
N MET A 250 -45.77 -7.18 -14.95
CA MET A 250 -45.56 -6.17 -13.89
C MET A 250 -45.27 -6.60 -12.44
N ASN A 251 -44.26 -5.97 -11.85
CA ASN A 251 -44.49 -4.97 -10.80
C ASN A 251 -43.41 -3.89 -10.81
N PHE A 252 -43.86 -2.66 -11.04
CA PHE A 252 -43.11 -1.42 -10.87
C PHE A 252 -42.89 -1.17 -9.39
N ILE A 253 -41.64 -0.98 -8.97
CA ILE A 253 -41.32 -0.44 -7.64
C ILE A 253 -41.24 1.07 -7.77
N THR A 254 -42.13 1.72 -7.05
CA THR A 254 -42.30 3.17 -6.89
C THR A 254 -41.10 3.80 -6.18
N SER A 255 -40.61 4.90 -6.74
CA SER A 255 -39.62 5.83 -6.18
C SER A 255 -40.10 6.50 -4.88
N PRO A 256 -39.26 6.70 -3.86
CA PRO A 256 -39.58 7.61 -2.76
C PRO A 256 -39.33 9.07 -3.15
N SER A 257 -40.38 9.86 -2.96
CA SER A 257 -40.49 11.32 -2.78
C SER A 257 -39.25 12.21 -2.99
N GLN A 258 -39.41 13.14 -3.94
CA GLN A 258 -38.63 14.36 -4.06
C GLN A 258 -38.76 15.23 -2.79
N THR A 259 -37.66 15.42 -2.08
CA THR A 259 -37.49 16.56 -1.16
C THR A 259 -36.89 17.73 -1.93
N THR A 260 -37.66 18.80 -2.10
CA THR A 260 -37.22 20.08 -2.66
C THR A 260 -36.01 20.64 -1.91
N PRO A 261 -34.93 21.09 -2.59
CA PRO A 261 -33.82 21.76 -1.93
C PRO A 261 -34.27 23.15 -1.48
N LYS A 262 -34.04 23.47 -0.20
CA LYS A 262 -34.19 24.83 0.33
C LYS A 262 -33.23 25.76 -0.40
N ARG A 263 -33.78 26.85 -0.95
CA ARG A 263 -33.04 27.99 -1.49
C ARG A 263 -32.19 28.61 -0.36
N LEU A 264 -30.87 28.47 -0.46
CA LEU A 264 -29.93 29.22 0.38
C LEU A 264 -29.74 30.61 -0.21
N ASP A 265 -29.98 31.63 0.61
CA ASP A 265 -29.63 33.02 0.30
C ASP A 265 -28.09 33.16 0.13
N PRO A 266 -27.63 34.01 -0.81
CA PRO A 266 -26.22 34.18 -1.08
C PRO A 266 -25.57 35.04 0.02
N LEU A 267 -25.15 34.40 1.11
CA LEU A 267 -24.18 35.00 2.03
C LEU A 267 -22.82 35.05 1.32
N ARG A 268 -22.48 36.24 0.82
CA ARG A 268 -21.13 36.60 0.36
C ARG A 268 -20.12 36.27 1.46
N LEU A 269 -19.40 35.17 1.30
CA LEU A 269 -18.17 34.92 2.04
C LEU A 269 -17.00 35.17 1.07
N HIS A 270 -16.57 36.43 0.95
CA HIS A 270 -15.21 36.72 0.49
C HIS A 270 -14.24 36.27 1.58
N THR A 271 -14.07 34.96 1.73
CA THR A 271 -12.85 34.40 2.31
C THR A 271 -11.88 34.31 1.15
N SER A 272 -10.90 35.21 1.13
CA SER A 272 -9.75 35.05 0.24
C SER A 272 -9.18 33.66 0.50
N LEU A 273 -9.22 32.79 -0.50
CA LEU A 273 -8.58 31.47 -0.45
C LEU A 273 -7.14 31.65 0.07
N PRO A 274 -6.67 30.80 0.98
CA PRO A 274 -5.32 30.91 1.51
C PRO A 274 -4.31 30.90 0.36
N THR A 275 -3.48 31.94 0.27
CA THR A 275 -2.43 32.06 -0.74
C THR A 275 -1.45 30.91 -0.57
N LEU A 276 -1.36 30.03 -1.57
CA LEU A 276 -0.41 28.92 -1.58
C LEU A 276 1.03 29.44 -1.52
N SER A 277 1.92 28.68 -0.89
CA SER A 277 3.36 28.97 -0.98
C SER A 277 3.82 28.90 -2.45
N PRO A 278 4.89 29.61 -2.85
CA PRO A 278 5.37 29.60 -4.23
C PRO A 278 5.65 28.19 -4.77
N THR A 279 6.17 27.28 -3.93
CA THR A 279 6.40 25.88 -4.29
C THR A 279 5.10 25.10 -4.51
N GLU A 280 4.11 25.26 -3.63
CA GLU A 280 2.81 24.59 -3.80
C GLU A 280 2.04 25.14 -5.00
N GLN A 281 2.20 26.43 -5.31
CA GLN A 281 1.68 27.02 -6.54
C GLN A 281 2.32 26.40 -7.78
N GLY A 282 3.66 26.28 -7.81
CA GLY A 282 4.37 25.61 -8.90
C GLY A 282 3.89 24.16 -9.10
N LYS A 283 3.77 23.38 -8.02
CA LYS A 283 3.22 22.02 -8.08
C LYS A 283 1.81 21.97 -8.69
N ARG A 284 0.92 22.87 -8.26
CA ARG A 284 -0.46 22.91 -8.74
C ARG A 284 -0.55 23.23 -10.23
N ILE A 285 0.17 24.25 -10.69
CA ILE A 285 0.11 24.67 -12.10
C ILE A 285 0.73 23.58 -13.00
N ALA A 286 1.83 22.94 -12.56
CA ALA A 286 2.41 21.80 -13.28
C ALA A 286 1.41 20.65 -13.42
N ALA A 287 0.72 20.30 -12.32
CA ALA A 287 -0.28 19.24 -12.31
C ALA A 287 -1.45 19.53 -13.22
N TYR A 288 -1.92 20.78 -13.22
CA TYR A 288 -3.03 21.20 -14.05
C TYR A 288 -2.67 21.11 -15.53
N ALA A 289 -1.53 21.67 -15.93
CA ALA A 289 -1.04 21.59 -17.30
C ALA A 289 -0.83 20.15 -17.76
N ALA A 290 -0.31 19.28 -16.88
CA ALA A 290 -0.09 17.87 -17.21
C ALA A 290 -1.41 17.10 -17.42
N VAL A 291 -2.42 17.34 -16.56
CA VAL A 291 -3.74 16.70 -16.70
C VAL A 291 -4.44 17.20 -17.95
N ASP A 292 -4.47 18.51 -18.18
CA ASP A 292 -5.17 19.11 -19.32
C ASP A 292 -4.59 18.67 -20.67
N ALA A 293 -3.27 18.46 -20.73
CA ALA A 293 -2.59 18.06 -21.96
C ALA A 293 -2.61 16.54 -22.22
N ASN A 294 -2.69 15.69 -21.19
CA ASN A 294 -2.44 14.24 -21.33
C ASN A 294 -3.60 13.35 -20.89
N VAL A 295 -4.56 13.86 -20.11
CA VAL A 295 -5.74 13.10 -19.67
C VAL A 295 -6.93 13.50 -20.55
N SER A 296 -7.05 12.82 -21.69
CA SER A 296 -8.18 12.97 -22.60
C SER A 296 -9.50 12.61 -21.92
N LEU A 297 -10.60 13.20 -22.37
CA LEU A 297 -11.95 12.84 -21.93
C LEU A 297 -12.25 11.34 -22.16
N ASP A 298 -11.61 10.72 -23.15
CA ASP A 298 -11.76 9.30 -23.49
C ASP A 298 -10.81 8.36 -22.70
N SER A 299 -9.85 8.91 -21.94
CA SER A 299 -8.95 8.10 -21.09
C SER A 299 -9.79 7.35 -20.06
N ARG A 300 -9.62 6.02 -19.96
CA ARG A 300 -10.44 5.13 -19.13
C ARG A 300 -9.67 4.58 -17.93
N VAL A 301 -8.40 4.23 -18.08
CA VAL A 301 -7.56 3.70 -16.99
C VAL A 301 -6.42 4.66 -16.73
N ILE A 302 -6.38 5.24 -15.52
CA ILE A 302 -5.44 6.30 -15.16
C ILE A 302 -4.60 5.86 -13.96
N GLY A 303 -3.28 5.84 -14.11
CA GLY A 303 -2.33 5.63 -13.02
C GLY A 303 -2.09 6.92 -12.24
N ILE A 304 -2.20 6.85 -10.91
CA ILE A 304 -2.03 7.98 -9.99
C ILE A 304 -0.82 7.74 -9.10
N GLY A 305 0.16 8.64 -9.21
CA GLY A 305 1.37 8.68 -8.42
C GLY A 305 1.18 8.86 -6.90
N SER A 306 2.28 8.89 -6.15
CA SER A 306 2.25 9.05 -4.67
C SER A 306 3.00 10.29 -4.17
N GLY A 307 3.54 11.11 -5.07
CA GLY A 307 4.32 12.30 -4.71
C GLY A 307 3.47 13.45 -4.14
N SER A 308 4.14 14.39 -3.45
CA SER A 308 3.49 15.59 -2.88
C SER A 308 2.85 16.54 -3.90
N THR A 309 3.10 16.34 -5.20
CA THR A 309 2.48 17.08 -6.31
C THR A 309 1.17 16.45 -6.77
N VAL A 310 0.98 15.16 -6.50
CA VAL A 310 -0.16 14.35 -6.99
C VAL A 310 -1.53 14.77 -6.41
N PRO A 311 -1.66 15.31 -5.18
CA PRO A 311 -2.94 15.87 -4.73
C PRO A 311 -3.54 16.88 -5.73
N TYR A 312 -2.69 17.70 -6.38
CA TYR A 312 -3.15 18.66 -7.39
C TYR A 312 -3.53 18.02 -8.72
N VAL A 313 -2.96 16.85 -9.05
CA VAL A 313 -3.36 16.05 -10.21
C VAL A 313 -4.79 15.53 -9.99
N ILE A 314 -5.05 14.96 -8.81
CA ILE A 314 -6.40 14.51 -8.43
C ILE A 314 -7.38 15.68 -8.40
N GLU A 315 -6.98 16.82 -7.81
CA GLU A 315 -7.80 18.03 -7.81
C GLU A 315 -8.25 18.43 -9.23
N ARG A 316 -7.32 18.42 -10.20
CA ARG A 316 -7.66 18.76 -11.59
C ARG A 316 -8.50 17.70 -12.27
N ILE A 317 -8.24 16.43 -12.02
CA ILE A 317 -9.04 15.32 -12.55
C ILE A 317 -10.49 15.44 -12.07
N VAL A 318 -10.72 15.70 -10.78
CA VAL A 318 -12.06 15.87 -10.21
C VAL A 318 -12.82 17.01 -10.90
N GLN A 319 -12.13 18.11 -11.24
CA GLN A 319 -12.73 19.23 -11.99
C GLN A 319 -13.20 18.87 -13.41
N GLN A 320 -12.75 17.74 -13.98
CA GLN A 320 -13.26 17.24 -15.28
C GLN A 320 -14.68 16.64 -15.18
N GLY A 321 -15.22 16.47 -13.97
CA GLY A 321 -16.63 16.16 -13.73
C GLY A 321 -17.07 14.80 -14.29
N GLU A 322 -18.15 14.81 -15.09
CA GLU A 322 -18.82 13.62 -15.64
C GLU A 322 -17.89 12.70 -16.43
N ALA A 323 -16.78 13.22 -16.98
CA ALA A 323 -15.77 12.41 -17.65
C ALA A 323 -15.21 11.29 -16.74
N ASN A 324 -15.24 11.48 -15.42
CA ASN A 324 -14.71 10.52 -14.46
C ASN A 324 -15.62 9.32 -14.18
N VAL A 325 -16.90 9.36 -14.57
CA VAL A 325 -17.88 8.30 -14.27
C VAL A 325 -17.47 6.95 -14.86
N GLN A 326 -16.80 6.95 -16.01
CA GLN A 326 -16.36 5.72 -16.71
C GLN A 326 -14.87 5.40 -16.48
N ARG A 327 -14.18 6.19 -15.66
CA ARG A 327 -12.74 6.05 -15.43
C ARG A 327 -12.44 5.18 -14.23
N VAL A 328 -11.30 4.53 -14.26
CA VAL A 328 -10.74 3.74 -13.17
C VAL A 328 -9.34 4.25 -12.86
N PHE A 329 -9.06 4.43 -11.58
CA PHE A 329 -7.82 5.03 -11.09
C PHE A 329 -6.99 3.99 -10.34
N ILE A 330 -5.74 3.81 -10.78
CA ILE A 330 -4.82 2.79 -10.26
C ILE A 330 -3.76 3.50 -9.40
N PRO A 331 -3.64 3.21 -8.09
CA PRO A 331 -2.71 3.90 -7.21
C PRO A 331 -1.29 3.32 -7.25
N THR A 332 -0.26 4.15 -7.13
CA THR A 332 1.13 3.69 -6.94
C THR A 332 1.51 3.40 -5.48
N GLY A 333 0.60 3.59 -4.53
CA GLY A 333 0.85 3.38 -3.11
C GLY A 333 -0.36 3.72 -2.24
N PHE A 334 -0.22 3.56 -0.93
CA PHE A 334 -1.33 3.80 0.01
C PHE A 334 -1.83 5.27 -0.02
N GLN A 335 -0.92 6.24 -0.06
CA GLN A 335 -1.30 7.66 -0.10
C GLN A 335 -2.11 8.00 -1.36
N SER A 336 -1.70 7.48 -2.52
CA SER A 336 -2.44 7.61 -3.77
C SER A 336 -3.84 7.00 -3.69
N LYS A 337 -3.94 5.80 -3.11
CA LYS A 337 -5.22 5.11 -2.89
C LYS A 337 -6.16 5.95 -2.01
N GLU A 338 -5.66 6.53 -0.92
CA GLU A 338 -6.47 7.38 -0.06
C GLU A 338 -7.00 8.61 -0.80
N LEU A 339 -6.16 9.27 -1.61
CA LEU A 339 -6.58 10.43 -2.41
C LEU A 339 -7.69 10.08 -3.40
N ILE A 340 -7.58 8.92 -4.08
CA ILE A 340 -8.61 8.43 -5.00
C ILE A 340 -9.94 8.23 -4.26
N VAL A 341 -9.90 7.50 -3.14
CA VAL A 341 -11.11 7.17 -2.36
C VAL A 341 -11.76 8.40 -1.75
N GLN A 342 -10.97 9.34 -1.22
CA GLN A 342 -11.47 10.57 -0.59
C GLN A 342 -12.14 11.54 -1.57
N ASN A 343 -11.88 11.39 -2.88
CA ASN A 343 -12.46 12.22 -3.93
C ASN A 343 -13.52 11.46 -4.75
N ASP A 344 -14.07 10.37 -4.22
CA ASP A 344 -15.14 9.57 -4.83
C ASP A 344 -14.81 9.05 -6.25
N LEU A 345 -13.51 8.83 -6.53
CA LEU A 345 -13.04 8.28 -7.79
C LEU A 345 -13.03 6.74 -7.74
N VAL A 346 -13.35 6.09 -8.86
CA VAL A 346 -13.41 4.62 -8.92
C VAL A 346 -12.00 4.04 -8.80
N LEU A 347 -11.73 3.38 -7.67
CA LEU A 347 -10.46 2.71 -7.41
C LEU A 347 -10.36 1.40 -8.19
N GLY A 348 -9.22 1.16 -8.84
CA GLY A 348 -8.85 -0.11 -9.44
C GLY A 348 -7.47 -0.61 -8.98
N ASP A 349 -7.07 -1.75 -9.53
CA ASP A 349 -5.75 -2.37 -9.30
C ASP A 349 -5.11 -2.81 -10.63
N VAL A 350 -3.79 -2.82 -10.68
CA VAL A 350 -3.03 -3.21 -11.89
C VAL A 350 -3.29 -4.66 -12.30
N ASP A 351 -3.62 -5.54 -11.36
CA ASP A 351 -3.98 -6.94 -11.64
C ASP A 351 -5.26 -7.04 -12.47
N GLN A 352 -6.17 -6.07 -12.34
CA GLN A 352 -7.41 -5.99 -13.11
C GLN A 352 -7.23 -5.20 -14.42
N TYR A 353 -6.31 -4.23 -14.40
CA TYR A 353 -6.05 -3.31 -15.51
C TYR A 353 -4.55 -3.26 -15.84
N PRO A 354 -4.02 -4.28 -16.54
CA PRO A 354 -2.59 -4.37 -16.86
C PRO A 354 -2.14 -3.41 -17.97
N ALA A 355 -3.08 -2.76 -18.66
CA ALA A 355 -2.81 -1.70 -19.63
C ALA A 355 -3.46 -0.40 -19.14
N ILE A 356 -2.64 0.64 -19.01
CA ILE A 356 -3.02 1.95 -18.47
C ILE A 356 -2.91 2.99 -19.59
N ASP A 357 -3.88 3.88 -19.71
CA ASP A 357 -3.88 4.89 -20.77
C ASP A 357 -2.85 5.98 -20.46
N VAL A 358 -2.87 6.49 -19.23
CA VAL A 358 -1.94 7.53 -18.78
C VAL A 358 -1.62 7.35 -17.30
N THR A 359 -0.34 7.49 -16.94
CA THR A 359 0.12 7.56 -15.55
C THR A 359 0.75 8.92 -15.30
N LEU A 360 0.30 9.61 -14.25
CA LEU A 360 0.89 10.88 -13.79
C LEU A 360 1.52 10.68 -12.41
N ASP A 361 2.80 11.01 -12.28
CA ASP A 361 3.50 10.87 -11.00
C ASP A 361 4.56 11.96 -10.79
N GLY A 362 4.97 12.16 -9.54
CA GLY A 362 6.06 13.05 -9.19
C GLY A 362 7.44 12.41 -9.40
N ALA A 363 8.47 13.22 -9.24
CA ALA A 363 9.86 12.78 -9.18
C ALA A 363 10.64 13.52 -8.09
N ASP A 364 11.71 12.89 -7.60
CA ASP A 364 12.64 13.49 -6.65
C ASP A 364 13.65 14.40 -7.37
N GLU A 365 14.01 14.04 -8.61
CA GLU A 365 14.83 14.81 -9.55
C GLU A 365 14.65 14.26 -10.97
N VAL A 366 14.73 15.13 -11.99
CA VAL A 366 14.61 14.77 -13.42
C VAL A 366 15.77 15.42 -14.18
N ASP A 367 16.43 14.67 -15.05
CA ASP A 367 17.53 15.19 -15.88
C ASP A 367 17.07 15.73 -17.25
N GLY A 368 18.02 16.27 -18.02
CA GLY A 368 17.78 16.81 -19.36
C GLY A 368 17.26 15.79 -20.38
N ASN A 369 17.43 14.48 -20.14
CA ASN A 369 17.03 13.39 -21.02
C ASN A 369 15.74 12.69 -20.55
N LEU A 370 14.99 13.31 -19.61
CA LEU A 370 13.79 12.74 -18.99
C LEU A 370 14.04 11.43 -18.22
N ASN A 371 15.26 11.17 -17.78
CA ASN A 371 15.48 10.18 -16.73
C ASN A 371 15.12 10.80 -15.38
N ALA A 372 14.60 9.99 -14.46
CA ALA A 372 14.18 10.45 -13.15
C ALA A 372 14.74 9.60 -12.00
N LEU A 373 15.09 10.28 -10.92
CA LEU A 373 15.21 9.71 -9.60
C LEU A 373 13.84 9.77 -8.91
N LYS A 374 13.40 8.64 -8.39
CA LYS A 374 12.16 8.44 -7.65
C LYS A 374 12.43 7.53 -6.44
N GLY A 375 11.46 7.46 -5.53
CA GLY A 375 11.55 6.61 -4.34
C GLY A 375 11.87 7.33 -3.04
N GLY A 376 11.84 8.67 -3.01
CA GLY A 376 11.85 9.47 -1.79
C GLY A 376 10.73 9.05 -0.83
N GLY A 377 9.55 8.72 -1.36
CA GLY A 377 8.41 8.17 -0.62
C GLY A 377 8.43 6.66 -0.35
N ALA A 378 9.44 5.92 -0.83
CA ALA A 378 9.55 4.46 -0.71
C ALA A 378 8.45 3.65 -1.44
N CYS A 379 7.84 4.21 -2.49
CA CYS A 379 6.82 3.56 -3.32
C CYS A 379 7.31 3.14 -4.72
N HIS A 380 8.61 3.30 -5.01
CA HIS A 380 9.14 3.30 -6.38
C HIS A 380 8.94 1.99 -7.16
N LEU A 381 8.81 0.83 -6.50
CA LEU A 381 8.46 -0.41 -7.20
C LEU A 381 7.10 -0.30 -7.89
N ARG A 382 6.07 0.09 -7.15
CA ARG A 382 4.70 0.20 -7.69
C ARG A 382 4.58 1.36 -8.68
N GLU A 383 5.27 2.47 -8.39
CA GLU A 383 5.40 3.59 -9.34
C GLU A 383 5.97 3.12 -10.68
N LYS A 384 7.00 2.26 -10.67
CA LYS A 384 7.61 1.75 -11.90
C LYS A 384 6.72 0.80 -12.66
N VAL A 385 6.01 -0.10 -11.96
CA VAL A 385 5.02 -0.99 -12.58
C VAL A 385 3.95 -0.19 -13.32
N LEU A 386 3.39 0.86 -12.71
CA LEU A 386 2.37 1.70 -13.35
C LEU A 386 2.94 2.57 -14.48
N ALA A 387 4.18 3.02 -14.37
CA ALA A 387 4.86 3.75 -15.43
C ALA A 387 5.13 2.85 -16.66
N GLU A 388 5.48 1.58 -16.44
CA GLU A 388 5.70 0.59 -17.50
C GLU A 388 4.38 0.13 -18.16
N ALA A 389 3.32 -0.03 -17.38
CA ALA A 389 2.00 -0.42 -17.87
C ALA A 389 1.27 0.69 -18.65
N ALA A 390 1.77 1.93 -18.60
CA ALA A 390 1.13 3.09 -19.21
C ALA A 390 1.55 3.34 -20.66
N ASN A 391 0.58 3.65 -21.52
CA ASN A 391 0.85 4.16 -22.87
C ASN A 391 1.57 5.53 -22.82
N ILE A 392 1.16 6.38 -21.86
CA ILE A 392 1.74 7.69 -21.62
C ILE A 392 2.12 7.79 -20.13
N PHE A 393 3.42 7.85 -19.83
CA PHE A 393 3.91 8.19 -18.50
C PHE A 393 4.40 9.64 -18.47
N VAL A 394 3.83 10.45 -17.56
CA VAL A 394 4.14 11.87 -17.41
C VAL A 394 4.64 12.17 -16.01
N ILE A 395 5.73 12.93 -15.94
CA ILE A 395 6.27 13.43 -14.67
C ILE A 395 5.71 14.82 -14.38
N VAL A 396 5.28 15.05 -13.14
CA VAL A 396 4.74 16.33 -12.67
C VAL A 396 5.51 16.80 -11.45
N ALA A 397 6.17 17.96 -11.55
CA ALA A 397 7.05 18.44 -10.50
C ALA A 397 7.11 19.98 -10.41
N ASP A 398 7.68 20.48 -9.31
CA ASP A 398 8.09 21.89 -9.21
C ASP A 398 9.48 22.12 -9.80
N GLU A 399 9.82 23.39 -10.07
CA GLU A 399 11.08 23.84 -10.68
C GLU A 399 12.36 23.27 -10.02
N ARG A 400 12.35 22.98 -8.71
CA ARG A 400 13.54 22.44 -8.00
C ARG A 400 13.92 21.03 -8.42
N LYS A 401 12.99 20.31 -9.07
CA LYS A 401 13.20 18.94 -9.56
C LYS A 401 13.78 18.91 -10.97
N ASN A 402 13.84 20.06 -11.65
CA ASN A 402 14.37 20.19 -12.99
C ASN A 402 15.89 20.37 -12.98
N SER A 403 16.62 19.27 -13.12
CA SER A 403 18.09 19.26 -13.09
C SER A 403 18.69 18.97 -14.45
N LYS A 404 19.96 19.35 -14.65
CA LYS A 404 20.70 18.99 -15.86
C LYS A 404 21.19 17.54 -15.82
N LEU A 405 21.62 17.09 -14.64
CA LEU A 405 22.14 15.76 -14.37
C LEU A 405 21.52 15.25 -13.06
N LEU A 406 21.23 13.94 -12.99
CA LEU A 406 20.77 13.32 -11.75
C LEU A 406 21.85 13.36 -10.67
N GLY A 407 21.42 13.37 -9.41
CA GLY A 407 22.28 13.41 -8.23
C GLY A 407 22.82 14.80 -7.88
N THR A 408 22.35 15.88 -8.54
CA THR A 408 22.84 17.24 -8.29
C THR A 408 22.01 17.96 -7.23
N THR A 409 20.69 17.89 -7.35
CA THR A 409 19.74 18.43 -6.38
C THR A 409 19.26 17.37 -5.38
N TRP A 410 19.14 16.11 -5.83
CA TRP A 410 18.83 14.99 -4.96
C TRP A 410 20.10 14.27 -4.49
N THR A 411 20.57 14.64 -3.30
CA THR A 411 21.85 14.14 -2.76
C THR A 411 21.73 12.91 -1.87
N GLN A 412 20.50 12.48 -1.54
CA GLN A 412 20.27 11.25 -0.76
C GLN A 412 20.69 9.99 -1.54
N GLY A 413 20.81 10.09 -2.86
CA GLY A 413 21.24 8.99 -3.72
C GLY A 413 20.08 8.15 -4.25
N VAL A 414 20.41 7.10 -4.99
CA VAL A 414 19.43 6.19 -5.62
C VAL A 414 18.72 5.39 -4.53
N PRO A 415 17.39 5.48 -4.39
CA PRO A 415 16.62 4.57 -3.54
C PRO A 415 16.60 3.16 -4.12
N ILE A 416 16.86 2.13 -3.31
CA ILE A 416 16.92 0.73 -3.76
C ILE A 416 16.05 -0.10 -2.82
N GLU A 417 14.97 -0.67 -3.34
CA GLU A 417 14.10 -1.58 -2.58
C GLU A 417 14.75 -2.97 -2.56
N VAL A 418 14.90 -3.55 -1.37
CA VAL A 418 15.64 -4.80 -1.15
C VAL A 418 14.90 -5.75 -0.23
N ALA A 419 15.06 -7.04 -0.49
CA ALA A 419 14.51 -8.08 0.37
C ALA A 419 15.08 -7.94 1.80
N PRO A 420 14.25 -7.93 2.86
CA PRO A 420 14.72 -7.62 4.21
C PRO A 420 15.84 -8.52 4.73
N PHE A 421 15.85 -9.82 4.39
CA PHE A 421 16.92 -10.72 4.85
C PHE A 421 18.26 -10.48 4.14
N ALA A 422 18.25 -9.81 2.98
CA ALA A 422 19.43 -9.63 2.12
C ALA A 422 20.07 -8.25 2.24
N TYR A 423 19.44 -7.30 2.95
CA TYR A 423 19.82 -5.88 2.92
C TYR A 423 21.30 -5.65 3.25
N ALA A 424 21.85 -6.32 4.27
CA ALA A 424 23.25 -6.13 4.68
C ALA A 424 24.23 -6.53 3.58
N LYS A 425 23.92 -7.61 2.84
CA LYS A 425 24.74 -8.05 1.71
C LYS A 425 24.60 -7.11 0.52
N VAL A 426 23.38 -6.64 0.22
CA VAL A 426 23.16 -5.68 -0.86
C VAL A 426 23.87 -4.35 -0.56
N LEU A 427 23.81 -3.87 0.68
CA LEU A 427 24.50 -2.66 1.13
C LEU A 427 26.01 -2.71 0.80
N GLN A 428 26.67 -3.81 1.17
CA GLN A 428 28.09 -4.04 0.85
C GLN A 428 28.35 -4.10 -0.66
N ASN A 429 27.47 -4.77 -1.42
CA ASN A 429 27.65 -4.91 -2.87
C ASN A 429 27.47 -3.56 -3.59
N VAL A 430 26.50 -2.74 -3.17
CA VAL A 430 26.25 -1.40 -3.72
C VAL A 430 27.42 -0.46 -3.39
N GLN A 431 28.01 -0.57 -2.20
CA GLN A 431 29.24 0.14 -1.86
C GLN A 431 30.39 -0.28 -2.79
N LYS A 432 30.57 -1.57 -3.05
CA LYS A 432 31.57 -2.10 -4.00
C LYS A 432 31.32 -1.68 -5.45
N LEU A 433 30.07 -1.44 -5.84
CA LEU A 433 29.72 -0.91 -7.16
C LEU A 433 30.14 0.55 -7.34
N GLY A 434 30.44 1.27 -6.26
CA GLY A 434 30.90 2.65 -6.27
C GLY A 434 30.04 3.62 -5.47
N ALA A 435 29.02 3.17 -4.75
CA ALA A 435 28.26 4.04 -3.87
C ALA A 435 29.15 4.54 -2.72
N MET A 436 29.17 5.85 -2.49
CA MET A 436 30.10 6.47 -1.54
C MET A 436 29.76 6.12 -0.09
N ARG A 437 28.48 6.20 0.28
CA ARG A 437 27.98 5.94 1.65
C ARG A 437 26.54 5.41 1.60
N PRO A 438 26.30 4.18 1.08
CA PRO A 438 24.95 3.63 1.07
C PRO A 438 24.46 3.37 2.50
N THR A 439 23.22 3.72 2.79
CA THR A 439 22.62 3.56 4.13
C THR A 439 21.27 2.86 4.06
N LEU A 440 20.95 2.09 5.10
CA LEU A 440 19.59 1.59 5.29
C LEU A 440 18.70 2.75 5.73
N ARG A 441 17.60 3.01 5.02
CA ARG A 441 16.68 4.09 5.35
C ARG A 441 15.94 3.78 6.65
N MET A 442 16.09 4.63 7.65
CA MET A 442 15.45 4.48 8.96
C MET A 442 14.08 5.15 8.99
N GLY A 443 13.12 4.52 9.67
CA GLY A 443 11.79 5.09 9.87
C GLY A 443 11.85 6.30 10.81
N VAL A 444 11.06 7.33 10.51
CA VAL A 444 10.94 8.53 11.37
C VAL A 444 9.83 8.35 12.42
N ARG A 445 8.68 7.79 12.00
CA ARG A 445 7.51 7.54 12.87
C ARG A 445 7.38 6.07 13.27
N LYS A 446 8.49 5.32 13.23
CA LYS A 446 8.60 3.97 13.77
C LYS A 446 10.04 3.67 14.16
N ALA A 447 10.23 2.78 15.14
CA ALA A 447 11.54 2.20 15.43
C ALA A 447 11.97 1.24 14.30
N GLY A 448 13.25 1.27 13.91
CA GLY A 448 13.81 0.41 12.86
C GLY A 448 13.67 0.95 11.43
N PRO A 449 14.00 0.15 10.40
CA PRO A 449 14.05 0.61 9.01
C PRO A 449 12.67 0.96 8.44
N VAL A 450 12.64 1.76 7.37
CA VAL A 450 11.45 1.92 6.52
C VAL A 450 11.07 0.56 5.94
N VAL A 451 9.76 0.27 5.97
CA VAL A 451 9.15 -0.90 5.34
C VAL A 451 8.25 -0.38 4.23
N THR A 452 8.48 -0.81 2.99
CA THR A 452 7.68 -0.41 1.82
C THR A 452 6.29 -1.05 1.85
N ASP A 453 5.39 -0.58 0.98
CA ASP A 453 4.07 -1.21 0.74
C ASP A 453 4.17 -2.67 0.27
N ASN A 454 5.37 -3.12 -0.13
CA ASN A 454 5.65 -4.50 -0.55
C ASN A 454 6.45 -5.28 0.52
N ALA A 455 6.48 -4.76 1.75
CA ALA A 455 7.16 -5.35 2.90
C ALA A 455 8.69 -5.50 2.75
N ASN A 456 9.32 -4.66 1.93
CA ASN A 456 10.78 -4.64 1.73
C ASN A 456 11.44 -3.48 2.47
N PHE A 457 12.78 -3.50 2.53
CA PHE A 457 13.57 -2.37 3.03
C PHE A 457 14.04 -1.47 1.90
N VAL A 458 14.48 -0.26 2.25
CA VAL A 458 15.05 0.70 1.30
C VAL A 458 16.49 1.05 1.68
N ILE A 459 17.40 0.96 0.72
CA ILE A 459 18.77 1.48 0.81
C ILE A 459 18.84 2.77 0.00
N ASP A 460 19.38 3.83 0.60
CA ASP A 460 19.71 5.07 -0.10
C ASP A 460 21.18 5.03 -0.50
N ALA A 461 21.48 5.10 -1.80
CA ALA A 461 22.82 4.88 -2.34
C ALA A 461 23.34 6.10 -3.12
N PRO A 462 24.13 6.99 -2.49
CA PRO A 462 24.76 8.11 -3.18
C PRO A 462 25.90 7.67 -4.09
N PHE A 463 25.87 8.08 -5.36
CA PHE A 463 26.95 7.93 -6.34
C PHE A 463 27.51 9.29 -6.76
N SER A 464 28.74 9.32 -7.29
CA SER A 464 29.29 10.53 -7.89
C SER A 464 28.62 10.83 -9.24
N GLU A 465 28.67 12.10 -9.66
CA GLU A 465 28.11 12.58 -10.95
C GLU A 465 28.54 11.75 -12.16
N SER A 466 29.74 11.17 -12.14
CA SER A 466 30.24 10.30 -13.22
C SER A 466 29.32 9.10 -13.50
N TYR A 467 28.68 8.52 -12.49
CA TYR A 467 27.75 7.40 -12.66
C TYR A 467 26.42 7.83 -13.28
N TYR A 468 25.99 9.07 -13.01
CA TYR A 468 24.73 9.61 -13.53
C TYR A 468 24.81 10.07 -15.00
N ARG A 469 26.00 10.02 -15.62
CA ARG A 469 26.15 10.24 -17.07
C ARG A 469 25.48 9.15 -17.90
N ASP A 470 25.41 7.94 -17.36
CA ASP A 470 24.63 6.82 -17.92
C ASP A 470 23.79 6.18 -16.80
N PRO A 471 22.64 6.80 -16.46
CA PRO A 471 21.80 6.30 -15.38
C PRO A 471 21.17 4.95 -15.70
N LYS A 472 21.07 4.58 -16.99
CA LYS A 472 20.55 3.28 -17.43
C LYS A 472 21.53 2.16 -17.12
N GLU A 473 22.82 2.37 -17.39
CA GLU A 473 23.86 1.41 -17.00
C GLU A 473 23.94 1.27 -15.48
N LEU A 474 23.87 2.38 -14.72
CA LEU A 474 23.82 2.33 -13.26
C LEU A 474 22.61 1.53 -12.76
N LEU A 475 21.41 1.79 -13.30
CA LEU A 475 20.18 1.05 -13.02
C LEU A 475 20.39 -0.45 -13.23
N MET A 476 20.90 -0.86 -14.40
CA MET A 476 21.12 -2.27 -14.75
C MET A 476 22.10 -2.95 -13.79
N ARG A 477 23.23 -2.31 -13.48
CA ARG A 477 24.23 -2.84 -12.56
C ARG A 477 23.68 -3.06 -11.16
N ILE A 478 22.86 -2.14 -10.65
CA ILE A 478 22.22 -2.29 -9.33
C ILE A 478 21.14 -3.37 -9.37
N LYS A 479 20.27 -3.34 -10.39
CA LYS A 479 19.11 -4.25 -10.52
C LYS A 479 19.53 -5.72 -10.59
N MET A 480 20.72 -6.01 -11.13
CA MET A 480 21.28 -7.37 -11.23
C MET A 480 21.82 -7.94 -9.91
N LEU A 481 21.91 -7.15 -8.83
CA LEU A 481 22.32 -7.66 -7.53
C LEU A 481 21.23 -8.54 -6.89
N THR A 482 21.58 -9.76 -6.48
CA THR A 482 20.65 -10.64 -5.77
C THR A 482 20.17 -10.01 -4.47
N GLY A 483 18.85 -9.93 -4.30
CA GLY A 483 18.19 -9.28 -3.17
C GLY A 483 17.67 -7.89 -3.47
N VAL A 484 18.06 -7.27 -4.60
CA VAL A 484 17.42 -6.05 -5.11
C VAL A 484 16.07 -6.40 -5.74
N VAL A 485 15.03 -5.75 -5.24
CA VAL A 485 13.67 -5.85 -5.77
C VAL A 485 13.46 -4.82 -6.87
N GLU A 486 13.77 -3.55 -6.61
CA GLU A 486 13.69 -2.47 -7.60
C GLU A 486 14.57 -1.28 -7.24
N VAL A 487 14.89 -0.44 -8.23
CA VAL A 487 15.79 0.71 -8.14
C VAL A 487 15.03 1.98 -8.52
N GLY A 488 15.25 3.08 -7.80
CA GLY A 488 14.59 4.37 -8.00
C GLY A 488 15.04 5.16 -9.24
N LEU A 489 15.67 4.51 -10.23
CA LEU A 489 16.05 5.10 -11.51
C LEU A 489 15.03 4.72 -12.59
N PHE A 490 14.39 5.74 -13.16
CA PHE A 490 13.38 5.62 -14.22
C PHE A 490 14.00 6.18 -15.50
N CYS A 491 14.49 5.28 -16.36
CA CYS A 491 15.27 5.67 -17.55
C CYS A 491 14.52 5.32 -18.83
N GLY A 492 14.32 6.31 -19.71
CA GLY A 492 13.65 6.11 -21.01
C GLY A 492 12.16 5.72 -20.92
N MET A 493 11.47 6.07 -19.83
CA MET A 493 10.06 5.73 -19.61
C MET A 493 9.13 6.93 -19.84
N ALA A 494 9.52 8.12 -19.38
CA ALA A 494 8.65 9.29 -19.42
C ALA A 494 8.52 9.85 -20.84
N LYS A 495 7.29 10.19 -21.24
CA LYS A 495 6.98 10.87 -22.51
C LYS A 495 7.12 12.38 -22.38
N ALA A 496 6.83 12.91 -21.19
CA ALA A 496 7.03 14.32 -20.88
C ALA A 496 7.24 14.55 -19.38
N ALA A 497 7.82 15.69 -19.04
CA ALA A 497 7.90 16.23 -17.68
C ALA A 497 7.41 17.68 -17.65
N TYR A 498 6.57 18.00 -16.68
CA TYR A 498 6.00 19.32 -16.45
C TYR A 498 6.59 19.90 -15.17
N PHE A 499 7.25 21.05 -15.28
CA PHE A 499 7.89 21.75 -14.17
C PHE A 499 7.22 23.10 -13.97
N GLY A 500 6.50 23.25 -12.85
CA GLY A 500 5.82 24.49 -12.53
C GLY A 500 6.72 25.43 -11.74
N TYR A 501 6.74 26.68 -12.19
CA TYR A 501 7.56 27.74 -11.62
C TYR A 501 6.76 28.64 -10.69
N SER A 502 7.45 29.23 -9.74
CA SER A 502 6.86 30.17 -8.76
C SER A 502 6.25 31.43 -9.38
N ASN A 503 6.70 31.81 -10.58
CA ASN A 503 6.17 32.93 -11.37
C ASN A 503 4.85 32.57 -12.11
N GLY A 504 4.39 31.32 -12.02
CA GLY A 504 3.21 30.81 -12.67
C GLY A 504 3.41 30.22 -14.07
N SER A 505 4.63 30.19 -14.60
CA SER A 505 4.94 29.49 -15.85
C SER A 505 5.13 27.99 -15.64
N VAL A 506 4.97 27.22 -16.71
CA VAL A 506 5.27 25.78 -16.73
C VAL A 506 6.25 25.50 -17.85
N LEU A 507 7.39 24.92 -17.51
CA LEU A 507 8.30 24.35 -18.49
C LEU A 507 7.90 22.90 -18.76
N ILE A 508 7.68 22.59 -20.02
CA ILE A 508 7.32 21.27 -20.52
C ILE A 508 8.52 20.74 -21.30
N ARG A 509 9.00 19.56 -20.92
CA ARG A 509 10.03 18.81 -21.65
C ARG A 509 9.42 17.53 -22.18
N SER A 510 9.52 17.31 -23.48
CA SER A 510 8.98 16.13 -24.16
C SER A 510 10.10 15.19 -24.62
N ALA A 511 9.78 13.90 -24.77
CA ALA A 511 10.73 12.86 -25.17
C ALA A 511 11.24 12.99 -26.61
N ASP A 512 10.57 13.78 -27.45
CA ASP A 512 11.04 14.17 -28.78
C ASP A 512 12.12 15.28 -28.75
N GLY A 513 12.51 15.74 -27.56
CA GLY A 513 13.50 16.81 -27.35
C GLY A 513 12.89 18.21 -27.34
N THR A 514 11.57 18.35 -27.55
CA THR A 514 10.90 19.64 -27.50
C THR A 514 10.86 20.18 -26.08
N VAL A 515 11.20 21.47 -25.93
CA VAL A 515 11.07 22.22 -24.67
C VAL A 515 10.21 23.45 -24.92
N CYS A 516 9.08 23.55 -24.22
CA CYS A 516 8.15 24.66 -24.33
C CYS A 516 7.93 25.28 -22.95
N GLU A 517 7.79 26.60 -22.90
CA GLU A 517 7.35 27.31 -21.69
C GLU A 517 5.95 27.86 -21.91
N GLN A 518 5.00 27.42 -21.09
CA GLN A 518 3.64 27.92 -21.09
C GLN A 518 3.51 29.00 -20.01
N ALA A 519 3.16 30.22 -20.41
CA ALA A 519 2.88 31.30 -19.48
C ALA A 519 1.55 31.07 -18.74
N SER A 520 1.45 31.58 -17.53
CA SER A 520 0.23 31.55 -16.70
C SER A 520 -0.98 32.05 -17.50
N THR A 521 -1.92 31.15 -17.83
CA THR A 521 -3.29 31.54 -18.15
C THR A 521 -3.93 31.99 -16.84
N ARG A 522 -4.00 33.31 -16.64
CA ARG A 522 -4.85 33.91 -15.60
C ARG A 522 -6.29 33.65 -16.00
N GLU A 523 -6.90 32.60 -15.46
CA GLU A 523 -8.35 32.40 -15.44
C GLU A 523 -8.87 32.35 -14.01
#